data_AF-I1U3J7-F1
#
_entry.id   AF-I1U3J7-F1
#
_cell.length_a   1.000
_cell.length_b   1.000
_cell.length_c   1.000
_cell.angle_alpha   90.00
_cell.angle_beta   90.00
_cell.angle_gamma   90.00
#
_symmetry.space_group_name_H-M   'P 1'
#
loop_
_entity.id
_entity.type
_entity.pdbx_description
1 polymer ?
#
loop_
_entity_poly.entity_id
_entity_poly.type
_entity_poly.pdbx_seq_one_letter_code
_entity_poly.pdbx_strand_id
1 'polypeptide(L)'
;MGRGRVQLKRIENKTSQQVTFFKRRTGLLKKANEISVLCDAQVALIMFSTKGKLFEYSSAPSMEDILEKYERQNHTELTGADTNETQGNWTFEYMKLTAKVQVLERNLRNFVGHDLDPMSVKELQSLEQQLDTSLKRIRTRKNQVMNQSISELHKRARALQEQNSKLAKTKEKEKIVNQHPPQRCLETIGTGQCSSTLNLGFQPQRLVPSLALSGAIQARGSLEFEETGEAQTVPINNNNSLIPAWMLQHLTN
;
A
#
# COMPACT_ATOMS: atom_id res chain seq x y z
N MET A 1 14.29 36.74 -53.50
CA MET A 1 14.17 35.26 -53.33
C MET A 1 12.82 34.95 -52.67
N GLY A 2 11.81 34.60 -53.46
CA GLY A 2 10.45 34.33 -52.95
C GLY A 2 10.34 33.00 -52.20
N ARG A 3 9.36 32.88 -51.30
CA ARG A 3 9.11 31.66 -50.51
C ARG A 3 8.35 30.64 -51.38
N GLY A 4 8.95 29.49 -51.66
CA GLY A 4 8.31 28.41 -52.43
C GLY A 4 7.15 27.73 -51.70
N ARG A 5 6.23 27.12 -52.46
CA ARG A 5 5.10 26.34 -51.92
C ARG A 5 5.62 25.05 -51.26
N VAL A 6 5.10 24.73 -50.08
CA VAL A 6 5.48 23.52 -49.31
C VAL A 6 4.26 22.61 -49.17
N GLN A 7 4.44 21.29 -49.30
CA GLN A 7 3.38 20.29 -49.09
C GLN A 7 2.95 20.24 -47.62
N LEU A 8 1.66 20.06 -47.36
CA LEU A 8 1.12 19.92 -45.99
C LEU A 8 1.28 18.48 -45.50
N LYS A 9 2.50 18.14 -45.09
CA LYS A 9 2.86 16.85 -44.48
C LYS A 9 3.92 17.05 -43.39
N ARG A 10 4.16 16.03 -42.57
CA ARG A 10 5.24 16.04 -41.57
C ARG A 10 6.58 16.31 -42.25
N ILE A 11 7.38 17.21 -41.68
CA ILE A 11 8.74 17.50 -42.15
C ILE A 11 9.68 16.48 -41.50
N GLU A 12 10.32 15.66 -42.33
CA GLU A 12 11.23 14.59 -41.87
C GLU A 12 12.58 15.12 -41.37
N ASN A 13 13.11 16.14 -42.04
CA ASN A 13 14.37 16.76 -41.65
C ASN A 13 14.19 17.55 -40.33
N LYS A 14 14.86 17.10 -39.26
CA LYS A 14 14.75 17.67 -37.91
C LYS A 14 15.11 19.17 -37.85
N THR A 15 16.16 19.61 -38.54
CA THR A 15 16.57 21.03 -38.58
C THR A 15 15.52 21.88 -39.25
N SER A 16 15.02 21.43 -40.41
CA SER A 16 13.94 22.12 -41.13
C SER A 16 12.63 22.13 -40.34
N GLN A 17 12.32 21.04 -39.65
CA GLN A 17 11.16 20.92 -38.77
C GLN A 17 11.24 21.93 -37.62
N GLN A 18 12.40 22.03 -36.96
CA GLN A 18 12.61 22.97 -35.85
C GLN A 18 12.49 24.42 -36.32
N VAL A 19 13.20 24.81 -37.39
CA VAL A 19 13.13 26.17 -37.94
C VAL A 19 11.70 26.52 -38.38
N THR A 20 10.99 25.57 -38.99
CA THR A 20 9.60 25.76 -39.41
C THR A 20 8.67 25.89 -38.22
N PHE A 21 8.85 25.08 -37.17
CA PHE A 21 8.07 25.18 -35.93
C PHE A 21 8.21 26.56 -35.31
N PHE A 22 9.43 27.06 -35.13
CA PHE A 22 9.66 28.41 -34.58
C PHE A 22 8.98 29.49 -35.44
N LYS A 23 9.16 29.45 -36.77
CA LYS A 23 8.55 30.45 -37.66
C LYS A 23 7.03 30.37 -37.68
N ARG A 24 6.44 29.16 -37.76
CA ARG A 24 4.99 28.98 -37.81
C ARG A 24 4.33 29.28 -36.47
N ARG A 25 4.93 28.89 -35.35
CA ARG A 25 4.47 29.24 -34.00
C ARG A 25 4.38 30.75 -33.85
N THR A 26 5.45 31.47 -34.17
CA THR A 26 5.44 32.94 -34.09
C THR A 26 4.40 33.56 -35.02
N GLY A 27 4.25 33.03 -36.25
CA GLY A 27 3.20 33.49 -37.17
C GLY A 27 1.78 33.23 -36.65
N LEU A 28 1.54 32.08 -36.03
CA LEU A 28 0.25 31.72 -35.46
C LEU A 28 -0.09 32.59 -34.26
N LEU A 29 0.88 32.85 -33.38
CA LEU A 29 0.74 33.75 -32.23
C LEU A 29 0.36 35.17 -32.66
N LYS A 30 1.01 35.69 -33.72
CA LYS A 30 0.64 36.98 -34.31
C LYS A 30 -0.81 37.01 -34.79
N LYS A 31 -1.26 35.95 -35.47
CA LYS A 31 -2.65 35.84 -35.94
C LYS A 31 -3.65 35.73 -34.81
N ALA A 32 -3.33 34.97 -33.76
CA ALA A 32 -4.17 34.86 -32.57
C ALA A 32 -4.32 36.23 -31.89
N ASN A 33 -3.24 37.00 -31.80
CA ASN A 33 -3.26 38.37 -31.29
C ASN A 33 -4.06 39.33 -32.20
N GLU A 34 -3.87 39.25 -33.52
CA GLU A 34 -4.67 40.03 -34.48
C GLU A 34 -6.17 39.78 -34.29
N ILE A 35 -6.60 38.52 -34.20
CA ILE A 35 -8.01 38.16 -33.99
C ILE A 35 -8.51 38.69 -32.64
N SER A 36 -7.72 38.53 -31.58
CA SER A 36 -8.10 38.97 -30.25
C SER A 36 -8.33 40.48 -30.20
N VAL A 37 -7.42 41.27 -30.78
CA VAL A 37 -7.53 42.74 -30.81
C VAL A 37 -8.60 43.23 -31.77
N LEU A 38 -8.71 42.65 -32.97
CA LEU A 38 -9.65 43.13 -34.01
C LEU A 38 -11.10 42.80 -33.69
N CYS A 39 -11.35 41.66 -33.05
CA CYS A 39 -12.71 41.17 -32.79
C CYS A 39 -13.09 41.19 -31.32
N ASP A 40 -12.25 41.74 -30.44
CA ASP A 40 -12.40 41.68 -28.98
C ASP A 40 -12.69 40.25 -28.47
N ALA A 41 -11.96 39.29 -29.04
CA ALA A 41 -12.15 37.87 -28.78
C ALA A 41 -11.11 37.36 -27.78
N GLN A 42 -11.54 36.56 -26.80
CA GLN A 42 -10.65 35.80 -25.94
C GLN A 42 -10.14 34.58 -26.72
N VAL A 43 -8.84 34.57 -27.00
CA VAL A 43 -8.12 33.51 -27.69
C VAL A 43 -7.05 32.91 -26.77
N ALA A 44 -7.01 31.59 -26.69
CA ALA A 44 -5.95 30.80 -26.06
C ALA A 44 -5.33 29.83 -27.07
N LEU A 45 -4.02 29.61 -26.98
CA LEU A 45 -3.28 28.66 -27.81
C LEU A 45 -2.33 27.84 -26.93
N ILE A 46 -2.43 26.52 -27.04
CA ILE A 46 -1.56 25.56 -26.33
C ILE A 46 -0.84 24.71 -27.38
N MET A 47 0.48 24.62 -27.28
CA MET A 47 1.31 23.88 -28.22
C MET A 47 2.38 23.06 -27.50
N PHE A 48 2.44 21.77 -27.79
CA PHE A 48 3.52 20.89 -27.34
C PHE A 48 4.52 20.62 -28.47
N SER A 49 5.80 20.80 -28.19
CA SER A 49 6.87 20.37 -29.09
C SER A 49 6.98 18.83 -29.09
N THR A 50 7.62 18.27 -30.11
CA THR A 50 8.01 16.85 -30.14
C THR A 50 8.91 16.43 -28.99
N LYS A 51 9.55 17.40 -28.31
CA LYS A 51 10.33 17.19 -27.08
C LYS A 51 9.51 17.35 -25.79
N GLY A 52 8.19 17.50 -25.87
CA GLY A 52 7.31 17.71 -24.72
C GLY A 52 7.29 19.14 -24.15
N LYS A 53 8.08 20.07 -24.70
CA LYS A 53 8.09 21.47 -24.25
C LYS A 53 6.76 22.16 -24.57
N LEU A 54 6.12 22.71 -23.53
CA LEU A 54 4.92 23.53 -23.61
C LEU A 54 5.26 24.95 -24.12
N PHE A 55 4.42 25.44 -25.03
CA PHE A 55 4.36 26.83 -25.47
C PHE A 55 2.91 27.26 -25.44
N GLU A 56 2.65 28.38 -24.77
CA GLU A 56 1.31 28.87 -24.54
C GLU A 56 1.19 30.35 -24.89
N TYR A 57 -0.05 30.76 -25.19
CA TYR A 57 -0.42 32.14 -25.42
C TYR A 57 -1.85 32.35 -24.93
N SER A 58 -2.05 33.36 -24.11
CA SER A 58 -3.37 33.85 -23.69
C SER A 58 -3.48 35.31 -24.10
N SER A 59 -4.65 35.68 -24.58
CA SER A 59 -5.05 37.09 -24.76
C SER A 59 -5.57 37.72 -23.46
N ALA A 60 -6.01 36.89 -22.51
CA ALA A 60 -6.42 37.32 -21.18
C ALA A 60 -5.20 37.41 -20.23
N PRO A 61 -5.34 38.08 -19.07
CA PRO A 61 -4.26 38.17 -18.08
C PRO A 61 -3.73 36.81 -17.62
N SER A 62 -4.62 35.82 -17.51
CA SER A 62 -4.29 34.43 -17.17
C SER A 62 -4.77 33.47 -18.27
N MET A 63 -4.05 32.37 -18.47
CA MET A 63 -4.54 31.26 -19.32
C MET A 63 -5.71 30.55 -18.64
N GLU A 64 -5.63 30.47 -17.31
CA GLU A 64 -6.59 29.86 -16.40
C GLU A 64 -7.99 30.46 -16.60
N ASP A 65 -8.10 31.77 -16.78
CA ASP A 65 -9.40 32.45 -16.97
C ASP A 65 -10.13 31.95 -18.23
N ILE A 66 -9.39 31.77 -19.33
CA ILE A 66 -9.96 31.29 -20.59
C ILE A 66 -10.29 29.80 -20.48
N LEU A 67 -9.44 29.01 -19.85
CA LEU A 67 -9.67 27.58 -19.63
C LEU A 67 -10.86 27.33 -18.71
N GLU A 68 -10.99 28.09 -17.62
CA GLU A 68 -12.12 28.00 -16.70
C GLU A 68 -13.43 28.38 -17.43
N LYS A 69 -13.41 29.44 -18.24
CA LYS A 69 -14.58 29.83 -19.04
C LYS A 69 -14.94 28.75 -20.07
N TYR A 70 -13.95 28.14 -20.72
CA TYR A 70 -14.14 27.03 -21.65
C TYR A 70 -14.76 25.81 -20.95
N GLU A 71 -14.25 25.44 -19.79
CA GLU A 71 -14.82 24.36 -18.97
C GLU A 71 -16.27 24.68 -18.61
N ARG A 72 -16.55 25.85 -18.06
CA ARG A 72 -17.93 26.30 -17.72
C ARG A 72 -18.88 26.27 -18.92
N GLN A 73 -18.43 26.67 -20.10
CA GLN A 73 -19.24 26.68 -21.32
C GLN A 73 -19.48 25.28 -21.88
N ASN A 74 -18.44 24.43 -21.93
CA ASN A 74 -18.61 23.01 -22.24
C ASN A 74 -19.60 22.35 -21.27
N HIS A 75 -19.54 22.69 -19.97
CA HIS A 75 -20.47 22.19 -18.97
C HIS A 75 -21.92 22.66 -19.22
N THR A 76 -22.11 23.88 -19.72
CA THR A 76 -23.44 24.46 -20.00
C THR A 76 -24.04 23.92 -21.31
N GLU A 77 -23.24 23.76 -22.36
CA GLU A 77 -23.70 23.15 -23.63
C GLU A 77 -24.07 21.67 -23.45
N LEU A 78 -23.37 20.96 -22.56
CA LEU A 78 -23.70 19.58 -22.17
C LEU A 78 -24.95 19.46 -21.28
N THR A 79 -25.48 20.57 -20.75
CA THR A 79 -26.77 20.56 -20.01
C THR A 79 -27.97 20.85 -20.92
N GLY A 80 -27.74 21.30 -22.15
CA GLY A 80 -28.78 21.68 -23.12
C GLY A 80 -29.02 20.65 -24.23
N ALA A 81 -28.18 19.62 -24.35
CA ALA A 81 -28.35 18.55 -25.32
C ALA A 81 -28.19 17.19 -24.63
N ASP A 82 -29.27 16.43 -24.65
CA ASP A 82 -29.35 15.03 -24.23
C ASP A 82 -28.12 14.23 -24.66
N THR A 83 -27.69 13.33 -23.75
CA THR A 83 -26.59 12.34 -23.86
C THR A 83 -25.21 12.82 -23.40
N ASN A 84 -24.89 12.61 -22.11
CA ASN A 84 -23.62 12.02 -21.59
C ASN A 84 -23.51 12.22 -20.06
N GLU A 85 -24.25 11.40 -19.29
CA GLU A 85 -24.29 11.41 -17.81
C GLU A 85 -22.93 11.12 -17.13
N THR A 86 -21.91 10.69 -17.85
CA THR A 86 -20.68 10.17 -17.25
C THR A 86 -19.68 11.25 -16.86
N GLN A 87 -19.44 12.28 -17.68
CA GLN A 87 -18.27 13.15 -17.48
C GLN A 87 -18.52 14.32 -16.51
N GLY A 88 -19.71 14.94 -16.54
CA GLY A 88 -20.10 15.95 -15.53
C GLY A 88 -20.26 15.36 -14.13
N ASN A 89 -20.66 14.09 -14.05
CA ASN A 89 -20.73 13.32 -12.82
C ASN A 89 -19.33 13.14 -12.21
N TRP A 90 -18.30 12.81 -13.01
CA TRP A 90 -16.94 12.62 -12.49
C TRP A 90 -16.33 13.88 -11.87
N THR A 91 -16.49 15.06 -12.48
CA THR A 91 -15.94 16.31 -11.92
C THR A 91 -16.65 16.69 -10.61
N PHE A 92 -17.98 16.59 -10.58
CA PHE A 92 -18.75 16.86 -9.37
C PHE A 92 -18.45 15.85 -8.26
N GLU A 93 -18.43 14.56 -8.57
CA GLU A 93 -18.07 13.51 -7.62
C GLU A 93 -16.63 13.63 -7.15
N TYR A 94 -15.71 14.07 -8.00
CA TYR A 94 -14.33 14.39 -7.62
C TYR A 94 -14.27 15.56 -6.62
N MET A 95 -14.97 16.66 -6.87
CA MET A 95 -15.02 17.79 -5.94
C MET A 95 -15.65 17.38 -4.60
N LYS A 96 -16.75 16.64 -4.64
CA LYS A 96 -17.44 16.11 -3.46
C LYS A 96 -16.56 15.13 -2.67
N LEU A 97 -15.83 14.26 -3.35
CA LEU A 97 -14.89 13.33 -2.72
C LEU A 97 -13.72 14.09 -2.10
N THR A 98 -13.17 15.07 -2.82
CA THR A 98 -12.08 15.92 -2.31
C THR A 98 -12.51 16.68 -1.06
N ALA A 99 -13.71 17.26 -1.04
CA ALA A 99 -14.26 17.90 0.16
C ALA A 99 -14.40 16.92 1.34
N LYS A 100 -14.88 15.69 1.09
CA LYS A 100 -14.96 14.64 2.12
C LYS A 100 -13.58 14.27 2.67
N VAL A 101 -12.58 14.10 1.80
CA VAL A 101 -11.20 13.80 2.21
C VAL A 101 -10.66 14.90 3.11
N GLN A 102 -10.80 16.16 2.71
CA GLN A 102 -10.35 17.30 3.53
C GLN A 102 -11.03 17.35 4.91
N VAL A 103 -12.32 17.03 4.99
CA VAL A 103 -13.03 16.93 6.28
C VAL A 103 -12.49 15.79 7.13
N LEU A 104 -12.28 14.61 6.55
CA LEU A 104 -11.73 13.45 7.27
C LEU A 104 -10.29 13.71 7.76
N GLU A 105 -9.46 14.34 6.95
CA GLU A 105 -8.10 14.71 7.33
C GLU A 105 -8.08 15.74 8.45
N ARG A 106 -8.96 16.75 8.41
CA ARG A 106 -9.16 17.68 9.54
C ARG A 106 -9.55 16.91 10.80
N ASN A 107 -10.57 16.04 10.71
CA ASN A 107 -11.01 15.27 11.86
C ASN A 107 -9.90 14.41 12.46
N LEU A 108 -9.06 13.78 11.62
CA LEU A 108 -7.90 13.02 12.09
C LEU A 108 -6.92 13.90 12.84
N ARG A 109 -6.60 15.10 12.32
CA ARG A 109 -5.74 16.07 13.01
C ARG A 109 -6.33 16.47 14.36
N ASN A 110 -7.64 16.73 14.42
CA ASN A 110 -8.33 17.07 15.64
C ASN A 110 -8.28 15.92 16.66
N PHE A 111 -8.46 14.66 16.24
CA PHE A 111 -8.33 13.49 17.14
C PHE A 111 -6.91 13.31 17.70
N VAL A 112 -5.88 13.79 17.00
CA VAL A 112 -4.49 13.80 17.47
C VAL A 112 -4.19 15.01 18.37
N GLY A 113 -5.06 16.02 18.36
CA GLY A 113 -4.94 17.24 19.17
C GLY A 113 -4.35 18.44 18.42
N HIS A 114 -4.34 18.43 17.09
CA HIS A 114 -3.92 19.55 16.25
C HIS A 114 -5.11 20.37 15.76
N ASP A 115 -4.86 21.62 15.34
CA ASP A 115 -5.85 22.54 14.74
C ASP A 115 -7.15 22.70 15.56
N LEU A 116 -7.05 22.74 16.90
CA LEU A 116 -8.21 22.80 17.80
C LEU A 116 -8.75 24.23 18.02
N ASP A 117 -7.95 25.26 17.77
CA ASP A 117 -8.31 26.67 17.99
C ASP A 117 -9.62 27.11 17.31
N PRO A 118 -9.97 26.63 16.10
CA PRO A 118 -11.22 27.00 15.44
C PRO A 118 -12.46 26.28 15.99
N MET A 119 -12.29 25.28 16.87
CA MET A 119 -13.41 24.48 17.38
C MET A 119 -14.14 25.20 18.51
N SER A 120 -15.47 25.11 18.52
CA SER A 120 -16.26 25.58 19.65
C SER A 120 -16.10 24.67 20.87
N VAL A 121 -16.37 25.21 22.07
CA VAL A 121 -16.31 24.44 23.33
C VAL A 121 -17.20 23.20 23.30
N LYS A 122 -18.37 23.29 22.65
CA LYS A 122 -19.30 22.15 22.51
C LYS A 122 -18.72 21.04 21.62
N GLU A 123 -18.08 21.41 20.52
CA GLU A 123 -17.43 20.46 19.61
C GLU A 123 -16.23 19.79 20.29
N LEU A 124 -15.45 20.55 21.07
CA LEU A 124 -14.32 20.01 21.82
C LEU A 124 -14.77 19.02 22.91
N GLN A 125 -15.85 19.32 23.63
CA GLN A 125 -16.45 18.38 24.59
C GLN A 125 -16.96 17.10 23.92
N SER A 126 -17.59 17.22 22.74
CA SER A 126 -18.01 16.05 21.96
C SER A 126 -16.81 15.20 21.51
N LEU A 127 -15.72 15.86 21.09
CA LEU A 127 -14.48 15.20 20.68
C LEU A 127 -13.84 14.44 21.84
N GLU A 128 -13.75 15.06 23.01
CA GLU A 128 -13.25 14.44 24.25
C GLU A 128 -14.08 13.21 24.62
N GLN A 129 -15.40 13.33 24.65
CA GLN A 129 -16.29 12.22 24.97
C GLN A 129 -16.13 11.05 23.98
N GLN A 130 -15.96 11.34 22.69
CA GLN A 130 -15.75 10.34 21.66
C GLN A 130 -14.40 9.61 21.85
N LEU A 131 -13.33 10.35 22.17
CA LEU A 131 -12.01 9.79 22.45
C LEU A 131 -12.02 8.93 23.71
N ASP A 132 -12.61 9.40 24.81
CA ASP A 132 -12.67 8.63 26.06
C ASP A 132 -13.49 7.34 25.90
N THR A 133 -14.64 7.42 25.23
CA THR A 133 -15.49 6.25 24.96
C THR A 133 -14.78 5.22 24.06
N SER A 134 -14.13 5.68 22.99
CA SER A 134 -13.39 4.79 22.09
C SER A 134 -12.16 4.17 22.77
N LEU A 135 -11.42 4.94 23.57
CA LEU A 135 -10.28 4.46 24.35
C LEU A 135 -10.69 3.39 25.37
N LYS A 136 -11.80 3.60 26.08
CA LYS A 136 -12.39 2.60 26.98
C LYS A 136 -12.69 1.30 26.23
N ARG A 137 -13.37 1.39 25.08
CA ARG A 137 -13.68 0.22 24.23
C ARG A 137 -12.42 -0.52 23.77
N ILE A 138 -11.40 0.21 23.31
CA ILE A 138 -10.12 -0.37 22.87
C ILE A 138 -9.43 -1.10 24.04
N ARG A 139 -9.37 -0.47 25.22
CA ARG A 139 -8.77 -1.09 26.42
C ARG A 139 -9.49 -2.35 26.84
N THR A 140 -10.82 -2.33 26.89
CA THR A 140 -11.64 -3.50 27.21
C THR A 140 -11.40 -4.62 26.20
N ARG A 141 -11.42 -4.32 24.90
CA ARG A 141 -11.18 -5.32 23.85
C ARG A 141 -9.78 -5.91 23.93
N LYS A 142 -8.75 -5.07 24.13
CA LYS A 142 -7.36 -5.51 24.30
C LYS A 142 -7.23 -6.45 25.50
N ASN A 143 -7.83 -6.10 26.64
CA ASN A 143 -7.84 -6.95 27.83
C ASN A 143 -8.56 -8.28 27.59
N GLN A 144 -9.72 -8.25 26.92
CA GLN A 144 -10.48 -9.45 26.56
C GLN A 144 -9.65 -10.41 25.69
N VAL A 145 -9.03 -9.90 24.62
CA VAL A 145 -8.21 -10.73 23.71
C VAL A 145 -6.98 -11.28 24.44
N MET A 146 -6.35 -10.49 25.32
CA MET A 146 -5.25 -10.94 26.15
C MET A 146 -5.66 -12.09 27.08
N ASN A 147 -6.79 -11.98 27.77
CA ASN A 147 -7.28 -13.04 28.67
C ASN A 147 -7.68 -14.31 27.92
N GLN A 148 -8.22 -14.17 26.70
CA GLN A 148 -8.48 -15.30 25.81
C GLN A 148 -7.19 -16.05 25.48
N SER A 149 -6.13 -15.31 25.09
CA SER A 149 -4.82 -15.90 24.82
C SER A 149 -4.21 -16.61 26.04
N ILE A 150 -4.28 -15.98 27.23
CA ILE A 150 -3.81 -16.60 28.49
C ILE A 150 -4.58 -17.91 28.76
N SER A 151 -5.89 -17.90 28.58
CA SER A 151 -6.73 -19.08 28.80
C SER A 151 -6.40 -20.23 27.85
N GLU A 152 -6.16 -19.92 26.58
CA GLU A 152 -5.72 -20.88 25.57
C GLU A 152 -4.36 -21.48 25.91
N LEU A 153 -3.39 -20.65 26.30
CA LEU A 153 -2.06 -21.12 26.72
C LEU A 153 -2.13 -22.02 27.96
N HIS A 154 -2.92 -21.65 28.96
CA HIS A 154 -3.17 -22.50 30.13
C HIS A 154 -3.80 -23.86 29.75
N LYS A 155 -4.73 -23.88 28.79
CA LYS A 155 -5.32 -25.14 28.30
C LYS A 155 -4.27 -26.01 27.61
N ARG A 156 -3.39 -25.43 26.79
CA ARG A 156 -2.29 -26.15 26.12
C ARG A 156 -1.28 -26.68 27.13
N ALA A 157 -0.90 -25.89 28.13
CA ALA A 157 0.01 -26.31 29.19
C ALA A 157 -0.52 -27.54 29.95
N ARG A 158 -1.80 -27.53 30.34
CA ARG A 158 -2.45 -28.69 30.99
C ARG A 158 -2.47 -29.93 30.10
N ALA A 159 -2.81 -29.78 28.81
CA ALA A 159 -2.83 -30.90 27.87
C ALA A 159 -1.44 -31.53 27.69
N LEU A 160 -0.40 -30.70 27.56
CA LEU A 160 0.98 -31.18 27.48
C LEU A 160 1.44 -31.87 28.77
N GLN A 161 1.08 -31.31 29.93
CA GLN A 161 1.39 -31.93 31.22
C GLN A 161 0.71 -33.30 31.36
N GLU A 162 -0.54 -33.43 30.91
CA GLU A 162 -1.26 -34.70 30.90
C GLU A 162 -0.57 -35.72 29.98
N GLN A 163 -0.18 -35.33 28.76
CA GLN A 163 0.56 -36.19 27.84
C GLN A 163 1.91 -36.63 28.42
N ASN A 164 2.68 -35.71 29.00
CA ASN A 164 3.96 -36.03 29.64
C ASN A 164 3.78 -37.01 30.81
N SER A 165 2.72 -36.85 31.62
CA SER A 165 2.42 -37.78 32.72
C SER A 165 2.07 -39.19 32.22
N LYS A 166 1.34 -39.30 31.09
CA LYS A 166 1.02 -40.58 30.46
C LYS A 166 2.28 -41.25 29.92
N LEU A 167 3.14 -40.50 29.23
CA LEU A 167 4.42 -40.98 28.71
C LEU A 167 5.36 -41.44 29.83
N ALA A 168 5.40 -40.73 30.97
CA ALA A 168 6.19 -41.16 32.12
C ALA A 168 5.70 -42.52 32.68
N LYS A 169 4.38 -42.70 32.78
CA LYS A 169 3.78 -43.98 33.23
C LYS A 169 4.05 -45.13 32.25
N THR A 170 3.99 -44.90 30.94
CA THR A 170 4.29 -45.95 29.95
C THR A 170 5.76 -46.33 29.99
N LYS A 171 6.67 -45.35 30.07
CA LYS A 171 8.11 -45.60 30.21
C LYS A 171 8.44 -46.40 31.47
N GLU A 172 7.74 -46.14 32.58
CA GLU A 172 7.94 -46.91 33.80
C GLU A 172 7.44 -48.35 33.67
N LYS A 173 6.28 -48.56 33.03
CA LYS A 173 5.78 -49.91 32.71
C LYS A 173 6.72 -50.69 31.79
N GLU A 174 7.32 -50.04 30.78
CA GLU A 174 8.33 -50.65 29.90
C GLU A 174 9.61 -51.05 30.64
N LYS A 175 10.06 -50.24 31.62
CA LYS A 175 11.20 -50.62 32.47
C LYS A 175 10.91 -51.84 33.34
N ILE A 176 9.71 -51.95 33.89
CA ILE A 176 9.29 -53.11 34.70
C ILE A 176 9.23 -54.37 33.83
N VAL A 177 8.75 -54.27 32.59
CA VAL A 177 8.75 -55.38 31.61
C VAL A 177 10.17 -55.79 31.20
N ASN A 178 11.09 -54.84 31.05
CA ASN A 178 12.49 -55.13 30.69
C ASN A 178 13.37 -55.62 31.87
N GLN A 179 12.90 -55.52 33.12
CA GLN A 179 13.61 -56.05 34.30
C GLN A 179 13.22 -57.50 34.67
N HIS A 180 12.22 -58.10 34.02
CA HIS A 180 11.90 -59.52 34.14
C HIS A 180 12.27 -60.26 32.83
N PRO A 181 13.44 -60.90 32.72
CA PRO A 181 13.71 -61.79 31.60
C PRO A 181 12.88 -63.08 31.76
N PRO A 182 12.30 -63.66 30.69
CA PRO A 182 11.76 -65.01 30.76
C PRO A 182 12.92 -65.99 30.98
N GLN A 183 12.91 -66.71 32.10
CA GLN A 183 13.77 -67.86 32.34
C GLN A 183 13.40 -69.00 31.38
N ARG A 184 14.19 -69.12 30.33
CA ARG A 184 14.64 -70.31 29.59
C ARG A 184 14.02 -71.67 30.00
N CYS A 185 13.23 -72.26 29.11
CA CYS A 185 13.28 -73.70 28.82
C CYS A 185 13.88 -73.88 27.42
N LEU A 186 14.92 -74.69 27.34
CA LEU A 186 15.69 -75.02 26.15
C LEU A 186 15.29 -76.44 25.73
N GLU A 187 14.95 -76.63 24.44
CA GLU A 187 14.89 -77.88 23.64
C GLU A 187 13.84 -77.69 22.52
N THR A 188 14.00 -78.01 21.23
CA THR A 188 15.11 -78.40 20.36
C THR A 188 14.63 -78.16 18.90
N ILE A 189 15.56 -77.88 17.97
CA ILE A 189 15.50 -78.06 16.49
C ILE A 189 14.51 -77.20 15.69
N GLY A 190 15.05 -76.44 14.72
CA GLY A 190 14.27 -75.92 13.59
C GLY A 190 14.89 -74.72 12.87
N THR A 191 15.70 -75.01 11.86
CA THR A 191 16.16 -74.15 10.75
C THR A 191 15.32 -72.91 10.41
N GLY A 192 15.98 -71.77 10.18
CA GLY A 192 15.36 -70.63 9.49
C GLY A 192 16.18 -69.34 9.58
N GLN A 193 16.82 -68.99 8.47
CA GLN A 193 17.52 -67.72 8.26
C GLN A 193 16.54 -66.53 8.35
N CYS A 194 16.99 -65.40 8.89
CA CYS A 194 17.02 -64.10 8.18
C CYS A 194 17.39 -62.96 9.13
N SER A 195 18.47 -62.27 8.78
CA SER A 195 18.85 -60.95 9.28
C SER A 195 17.81 -59.90 8.91
N SER A 196 17.53 -58.94 9.80
CA SER A 196 17.80 -57.52 9.49
C SER A 196 17.59 -56.58 10.67
N THR A 197 18.60 -55.73 10.80
CA THR A 197 18.84 -54.54 11.61
C THR A 197 17.65 -53.59 11.73
N LEU A 198 17.26 -53.22 12.96
CA LEU A 198 16.37 -52.09 13.23
C LEU A 198 17.19 -50.79 13.24
N ASN A 199 17.00 -49.96 12.23
CA ASN A 199 17.44 -48.56 12.23
C ASN A 199 16.38 -47.70 12.94
N LEU A 200 16.75 -47.10 14.08
CA LEU A 200 15.96 -46.07 14.74
C LEU A 200 16.20 -44.73 14.03
N GLY A 201 15.25 -44.31 13.18
CA GLY A 201 15.22 -42.99 12.58
C GLY A 201 13.97 -42.23 13.04
N PHE A 202 14.07 -41.47 14.13
CA PHE A 202 13.06 -40.49 14.50
C PHE A 202 13.24 -39.23 13.66
N GLN A 203 12.25 -38.92 12.82
CA GLN A 203 12.11 -37.61 12.19
C GLN A 203 10.76 -37.02 12.64
N PRO A 204 10.73 -35.84 13.28
CA PRO A 204 9.50 -35.07 13.37
C PRO A 204 9.53 -33.97 12.30
N GLN A 205 8.82 -34.21 11.20
CA GLN A 205 8.42 -33.16 10.28
C GLN A 205 7.46 -32.20 11.02
N ARG A 206 7.89 -30.96 11.20
CA ARG A 206 7.04 -29.83 11.58
C ARG A 206 6.18 -29.45 10.37
N LEU A 207 4.88 -29.65 10.45
CA LEU A 207 3.91 -28.94 9.60
C LEU A 207 2.91 -28.23 10.52
N VAL A 208 3.06 -26.92 10.61
CA VAL A 208 2.04 -26.02 11.14
C VAL A 208 1.45 -25.31 9.93
N PRO A 209 0.12 -25.28 9.74
CA PRO A 209 -0.48 -24.39 8.76
C PRO A 209 -0.50 -22.96 9.34
N SER A 210 0.19 -22.02 8.71
CA SER A 210 0.00 -20.60 8.98
C SER A 210 -1.27 -20.11 8.27
N LEU A 211 -2.26 -19.66 9.03
CA LEU A 211 -3.36 -18.86 8.50
C LEU A 211 -2.86 -17.42 8.32
N ALA A 212 -2.36 -17.10 7.13
CA ALA A 212 -2.17 -15.73 6.70
C ALA A 212 -3.48 -15.24 6.06
N LEU A 213 -4.24 -14.42 6.77
CA LEU A 213 -5.30 -13.61 6.19
C LEU A 213 -4.81 -12.17 6.14
N SER A 214 -4.14 -11.80 5.04
CA SER A 214 -4.08 -10.41 4.60
C SER A 214 -3.78 -10.40 3.10
N GLY A 215 -4.78 -10.04 2.31
CA GLY A 215 -4.64 -9.80 0.88
C GLY A 215 -3.78 -8.57 0.63
N ALA A 216 -2.82 -8.71 -0.28
CA ALA A 216 -2.05 -7.60 -0.83
C ALA A 216 -2.87 -6.97 -1.97
N ILE A 217 -3.23 -5.70 -1.81
CA ILE A 217 -3.54 -4.81 -2.94
C ILE A 217 -2.19 -4.34 -3.47
N GLN A 218 -1.83 -4.79 -4.68
CA GLN A 218 -0.70 -4.24 -5.43
C GLN A 218 -1.05 -2.81 -5.87
N ALA A 219 -0.21 -1.85 -5.46
CA ALA A 219 -0.03 -0.60 -6.18
C ALA A 219 1.43 -0.53 -6.63
N ARG A 220 1.59 -0.49 -7.95
CA ARG A 220 2.85 -0.38 -8.69
C ARG A 220 3.16 1.10 -8.93
N GLY A 221 4.38 1.52 -8.63
CA GLY A 221 4.96 2.82 -8.97
C GLY A 221 6.33 2.94 -8.31
N SER A 222 7.38 2.42 -8.95
CA SER A 222 8.35 3.21 -9.73
C SER A 222 9.22 4.13 -8.85
N LEU A 223 10.47 3.74 -8.62
CA LEU A 223 11.64 4.45 -9.16
C LEU A 223 12.92 3.73 -8.76
N GLU A 224 13.65 3.34 -9.80
CA GLU A 224 15.02 2.87 -9.77
C GLU A 224 15.94 4.03 -9.36
N PHE A 225 16.84 3.77 -8.43
CA PHE A 225 18.15 4.42 -8.43
C PHE A 225 19.18 3.38 -8.00
N GLU A 226 19.96 2.94 -8.98
CA GLU A 226 21.18 2.17 -8.81
C GLU A 226 22.27 3.09 -8.28
N GLU A 227 22.91 2.72 -7.17
CA GLU A 227 24.29 3.11 -6.93
C GLU A 227 25.02 1.98 -6.20
N THR A 228 25.97 1.39 -6.93
CA THR A 228 27.12 0.58 -6.50
C THR A 228 27.81 1.26 -5.31
N GLY A 229 28.29 0.61 -4.24
CA GLY A 229 28.76 -0.75 -4.04
C GLY A 229 30.07 -0.63 -3.26
N GLU A 230 30.08 -0.91 -1.96
CA GLU A 230 31.31 -1.18 -1.20
C GLU A 230 31.02 -1.93 0.11
N ALA A 231 32.06 -2.59 0.62
CA ALA A 231 32.02 -3.91 1.26
C ALA A 231 31.73 -3.94 2.77
N GLN A 232 31.59 -5.19 3.25
CA GLN A 232 32.06 -5.71 4.55
C GLN A 232 31.17 -5.55 5.80
N THR A 233 30.48 -6.63 6.19
CA THR A 233 30.93 -7.59 7.23
C THR A 233 29.73 -8.40 7.77
N VAL A 234 29.89 -9.72 7.78
CA VAL A 234 29.07 -10.64 8.58
C VAL A 234 29.73 -10.70 9.97
N PRO A 235 28.94 -10.71 11.06
CA PRO A 235 28.97 -11.90 11.89
C PRO A 235 27.58 -12.36 12.37
N ILE A 236 27.37 -13.66 12.21
CA ILE A 236 26.95 -14.59 13.27
C ILE A 236 25.65 -14.24 14.02
N ASN A 237 24.58 -14.87 13.52
CA ASN A 237 23.67 -15.74 14.28
C ASN A 237 23.60 -15.53 15.80
N ASN A 238 22.54 -14.88 16.27
CA ASN A 238 22.02 -15.15 17.60
C ASN A 238 20.49 -15.22 17.56
N ASN A 239 20.01 -16.43 17.28
CA ASN A 239 18.63 -16.83 17.51
C ASN A 239 18.35 -16.79 19.02
N ASN A 240 17.66 -15.75 19.48
CA ASN A 240 16.65 -15.75 20.55
C ASN A 240 16.40 -14.33 21.04
N SER A 241 15.58 -13.57 20.29
CA SER A 241 14.89 -12.41 20.83
C SER A 241 13.43 -12.51 20.43
N LEU A 242 12.58 -12.77 21.42
CA LEU A 242 11.13 -12.90 21.28
C LEU A 242 10.42 -11.53 21.40
N ILE A 243 11.12 -10.43 21.08
CA ILE A 243 10.65 -9.08 21.35
C ILE A 243 10.67 -8.26 20.05
N PRO A 244 9.48 -7.87 19.52
CA PRO A 244 9.37 -6.99 18.37
C PRO A 244 9.96 -5.59 18.60
N ALA A 245 10.54 -5.00 17.55
CA ALA A 245 11.27 -3.74 17.58
C ALA A 245 10.47 -2.51 18.08
N TRP A 246 9.13 -2.53 18.03
CA TRP A 246 8.29 -1.43 18.57
C TRP A 246 8.30 -1.34 20.10
N MET A 247 8.78 -2.37 20.79
CA MET A 247 8.75 -2.46 22.25
C MET A 247 10.00 -1.87 22.93
N LEU A 248 10.99 -1.42 22.16
CA LEU A 248 12.26 -0.89 22.66
C LEU A 248 12.35 0.64 22.61
N GLN A 249 11.27 1.34 22.29
CA GLN A 249 11.29 2.80 22.08
C GLN A 249 11.21 3.64 23.37
N HIS A 250 11.37 3.04 24.54
CA HIS A 250 11.21 3.72 25.84
C HIS A 250 12.43 3.61 26.78
N LEU A 251 13.58 3.15 26.29
CA LEU A 251 14.79 2.93 27.12
C LEU A 251 16.06 3.58 26.55
N THR A 252 15.93 4.72 25.89
CA THR A 252 17.06 5.58 25.55
C THR A 252 16.75 7.00 25.99
N ASN A 253 17.17 7.33 27.21
CA ASN A 253 17.60 8.68 27.58
C ASN A 253 19.11 8.75 27.36
#